data_AF-Q9FHP6-F1
#
_entry.id   AF-Q9FHP6-F1
#
_cell.length_a   1.000
_cell.length_b   1.000
_cell.length_c   1.000
_cell.angle_alpha   90.00
_cell.angle_beta   90.00
_cell.angle_gamma   90.00
#
_symmetry.space_group_name_H-M   'P 1'
#
loop_
_entity.id
_entity.type
_entity.pdbx_description
1 polymer ?
#
loop_
_entity_poly.entity_id
_entity_poly.type
_entity_poly.pdbx_seq_one_letter_code
_entity_poly.pdbx_strand_id
1 'polypeptide(L)'
;MENLVGLLRIHVKRGVNLAIRDISSSDPYIVVHCGKQKLKTRVVKHSVNPEWNDDLTLSVTDPNLPIKLTVYDYDLLSADDKMGEAEFHIGPFIEAIKFAHQLGPGLPNGTIIKKIEPSRKNCLSESSHIVLNQGKIVQNMFLRLQHVECGEVELQLEWIDVPGSRGI
;
A
#
# COMPACT_ATOMS: atom_id res chain seq x y z
N MET A 1 -12.39 -17.92 11.67
CA MET A 1 -11.48 -17.97 10.51
C MET A 1 -12.20 -18.21 9.19
N GLU A 2 -13.46 -18.70 9.18
CA GLU A 2 -14.17 -19.14 7.95
C GLU A 2 -14.24 -18.12 6.80
N ASN A 3 -14.14 -16.82 7.08
CA ASN A 3 -14.21 -15.77 6.06
C ASN A 3 -12.85 -15.15 5.68
N LEU A 4 -11.75 -15.57 6.31
CA LEU A 4 -10.43 -15.05 5.94
C LEU A 4 -10.06 -15.57 4.55
N VAL A 5 -9.74 -14.67 3.63
CA VAL A 5 -9.24 -15.00 2.29
C VAL A 5 -7.73 -15.20 2.33
N GLY A 6 -7.02 -14.34 3.05
CA GLY A 6 -5.58 -14.40 3.27
C GLY A 6 -5.07 -13.11 3.90
N LEU A 7 -3.76 -12.87 3.85
CA LEU A 7 -3.17 -11.63 4.35
C LEU A 7 -2.57 -10.83 3.19
N LEU A 8 -2.74 -9.51 3.27
CA LEU A 8 -2.06 -8.56 2.40
C LEU A 8 -0.96 -7.87 3.19
N ARG A 9 0.29 -8.09 2.81
CA ARG A 9 1.42 -7.34 3.32
C ARG A 9 1.61 -6.09 2.47
N ILE A 10 1.58 -4.93 3.12
CA ILE A 10 1.87 -3.63 2.52
C ILE A 10 3.23 -3.19 3.05
N HIS A 11 4.24 -3.30 2.22
CA HIS A 11 5.57 -2.76 2.51
C HIS A 11 5.59 -1.28 2.16
N VAL A 12 5.47 -0.42 3.17
CA VAL A 12 5.51 1.03 3.03
C VAL A 12 6.97 1.47 2.99
N LYS A 13 7.48 1.77 1.80
CA LYS A 13 8.91 2.07 1.60
C LYS A 13 9.26 3.46 2.07
N ARG A 14 8.73 4.48 1.40
CA ARG A 14 9.12 5.89 1.61
C ARG A 14 8.06 6.88 1.19
N GLY A 15 8.18 8.08 1.73
CA GLY A 15 7.48 9.28 1.26
C GLY A 15 8.40 10.10 0.36
N VAL A 16 7.82 10.81 -0.59
CA VAL A 16 8.56 11.65 -1.54
C VAL A 16 7.93 13.03 -1.56
N ASN A 17 8.72 14.05 -1.22
CA ASN A 17 8.32 15.45 -1.22
C ASN A 17 6.97 15.67 -0.53
N LEU A 18 6.82 15.13 0.68
CA LEU A 18 5.62 15.32 1.49
C LEU A 18 5.46 16.79 1.89
N ALA A 19 4.23 17.15 2.24
CA ALA A 19 3.91 18.46 2.78
C ALA A 19 4.77 18.83 4.00
N ILE A 20 4.97 20.13 4.21
CA ILE A 20 5.55 20.66 5.45
C ILE A 20 4.39 21.07 6.36
N ARG A 21 4.39 20.62 7.62
CA ARG A 21 3.39 21.01 8.63
C ARG A 21 4.03 21.57 9.91
N ASP A 22 5.33 21.35 10.12
CA ASP A 22 6.13 22.13 11.06
C ASP A 22 6.69 23.43 10.43
N ILE A 23 7.64 24.07 11.11
CA ILE A 23 8.36 25.28 10.67
C ILE A 23 9.07 25.06 9.32
N SER A 24 9.73 23.92 9.14
CA SER A 24 10.57 23.66 7.96
C SER A 24 10.58 22.20 7.50
N SER A 25 9.84 21.32 8.16
CA SER A 25 9.81 19.88 7.89
C SER A 25 8.49 19.29 8.41
N SER A 26 8.48 17.97 8.58
CA SER A 26 7.45 17.24 9.31
C SER A 26 8.05 15.97 9.93
N ASP A 27 7.32 15.39 10.88
CA ASP A 27 7.51 14.10 11.52
C ASP A 27 6.49 13.07 10.97
N PRO A 28 6.56 12.66 9.70
CA PRO A 28 5.46 11.95 9.06
C PRO A 28 5.33 10.49 9.51
N TYR A 29 4.07 10.04 9.61
CA TYR A 29 3.68 8.64 9.71
C TYR A 29 2.43 8.37 8.88
N ILE A 30 2.19 7.09 8.58
CA ILE A 30 1.08 6.65 7.77
C ILE A 30 0.10 5.84 8.59
N VAL A 31 -1.19 6.11 8.42
CA VAL A 31 -2.30 5.30 8.89
C VAL A 31 -2.94 4.58 7.70
N VAL A 32 -3.02 3.26 7.77
CA VAL A 32 -3.70 2.42 6.78
C VAL A 32 -5.00 1.88 7.37
N HIS A 33 -6.10 2.08 6.65
CA HIS A 33 -7.44 1.60 6.96
C HIS A 33 -7.93 0.62 5.90
N CYS A 34 -8.53 -0.49 6.35
CA CYS A 34 -9.27 -1.42 5.49
C CYS A 34 -10.44 -2.01 6.29
N GLY A 35 -11.66 -1.58 5.97
CA GLY A 35 -12.84 -1.87 6.78
C GLY A 35 -12.65 -1.38 8.22
N LYS A 36 -12.70 -2.32 9.19
CA LYS A 36 -12.49 -2.03 10.62
C LYS A 36 -11.02 -2.05 11.05
N GLN A 37 -10.10 -2.47 10.18
CA GLN A 37 -8.69 -2.57 10.53
C GLN A 37 -8.02 -1.20 10.41
N LYS A 38 -7.10 -0.92 11.34
CA LYS A 38 -6.27 0.27 11.38
C LYS A 38 -4.84 -0.13 11.75
N LEU A 39 -3.89 0.14 10.88
CA LEU A 39 -2.46 -0.08 11.12
C LEU A 39 -1.72 1.24 10.95
N LYS A 40 -0.55 1.37 11.59
CA LYS A 40 0.28 2.57 11.52
C LYS A 40 1.74 2.20 11.28
N THR A 41 2.45 3.03 10.53
CA THR A 41 3.92 3.01 10.48
C THR A 41 4.49 3.69 11.73
N ARG A 42 5.80 3.59 11.90
CA ARG A 42 6.55 4.48 12.78
C ARG A 42 6.50 5.92 12.27
N VAL A 43 6.76 6.84 13.20
CA VAL A 43 7.06 8.24 12.92
C VAL A 43 8.52 8.34 12.49
N VAL A 44 8.79 9.04 11.39
CA VAL A 44 10.15 9.40 10.96
C VAL A 44 10.31 10.89 11.22
N LYS A 45 11.27 11.27 12.07
CA LYS A 45 11.41 12.67 12.50
C LYS A 45 12.08 13.54 11.45
N HIS A 46 11.60 14.77 11.33
CA HIS A 46 12.18 15.88 10.60
C HIS A 46 12.54 15.53 9.15
N SER A 47 11.63 14.88 8.43
CA SER A 47 11.85 14.54 7.03
C SER A 47 10.55 14.58 6.21
N VAL A 48 10.57 15.37 5.14
CA VAL A 48 9.57 15.31 4.06
C VAL A 48 9.87 14.24 3.00
N ASN A 49 10.97 13.49 3.16
CA ASN A 49 11.32 12.32 2.35
C ASN A 49 11.63 11.13 3.28
N PRO A 50 10.66 10.71 4.11
CA PRO A 50 10.89 9.68 5.12
C PRO A 50 11.09 8.31 4.47
N GLU A 51 12.02 7.52 5.02
CA GLU A 51 12.14 6.09 4.72
C GLU A 51 11.53 5.30 5.89
N TRP A 52 10.32 4.78 5.70
CA TRP A 52 9.67 3.92 6.68
C TRP A 52 10.15 2.48 6.54
N ASN A 53 10.14 1.88 5.35
CA ASN A 53 10.44 0.45 5.19
C ASN A 53 9.69 -0.43 6.21
N ASP A 54 8.45 -0.05 6.54
CA ASP A 54 7.61 -0.75 7.52
C ASP A 54 6.67 -1.73 6.81
N ASP A 55 6.53 -2.93 7.34
CA ASP A 55 5.55 -3.92 6.87
C ASP A 55 4.25 -3.81 7.67
N LEU A 56 3.16 -3.47 6.99
CA LEU A 56 1.81 -3.45 7.56
C LEU A 56 0.98 -4.60 6.97
N THR A 57 0.57 -5.56 7.79
CA THR A 57 -0.15 -6.76 7.33
C THR A 57 -1.64 -6.71 7.67
N LEU A 58 -2.48 -6.59 6.65
CA LEU A 58 -3.94 -6.60 6.78
C LEU A 58 -4.51 -8.01 6.60
N SER A 59 -5.50 -8.38 7.42
CA SER A 59 -6.30 -9.58 7.22
C SER A 59 -7.41 -9.32 6.20
N VAL A 60 -7.37 -9.96 5.04
CA VAL A 60 -8.36 -9.73 3.99
C VAL A 60 -9.52 -10.70 4.16
N THR A 61 -10.69 -10.16 4.50
CA THR A 61 -11.95 -10.93 4.61
C THR A 61 -12.91 -10.59 3.48
N ASP A 62 -12.88 -9.35 2.98
CA ASP A 62 -13.57 -8.91 1.78
C ASP A 62 -12.57 -8.15 0.87
N PRO A 63 -12.18 -8.72 -0.29
CA PRO A 63 -11.22 -8.10 -1.19
C PRO A 63 -11.78 -6.91 -1.97
N ASN A 64 -13.09 -6.62 -1.86
CA ASN A 64 -13.70 -5.46 -2.51
C ASN A 64 -13.54 -4.18 -1.71
N LEU A 65 -13.22 -4.29 -0.41
CA LEU A 65 -13.01 -3.12 0.44
C LEU A 65 -11.80 -2.30 -0.05
N PRO A 66 -11.93 -0.97 -0.14
CA PRO A 66 -10.81 -0.11 -0.46
C PRO A 66 -9.80 -0.10 0.68
N ILE A 67 -8.53 0.11 0.32
CA ILE A 67 -7.46 0.40 1.27
C ILE A 67 -7.22 1.90 1.23
N LYS A 68 -7.51 2.55 2.35
CA LYS A 68 -7.31 3.99 2.52
C LYS A 68 -6.03 4.23 3.31
N LEU A 69 -5.15 5.04 2.74
CA LEU A 69 -3.90 5.48 3.32
C LEU A 69 -4.00 6.97 3.63
N THR A 70 -3.60 7.38 4.83
CA THR A 70 -3.52 8.80 5.21
C THR A 70 -2.19 9.08 5.87
N VAL A 71 -1.51 10.13 5.41
CA VAL A 71 -0.26 10.60 5.98
C VAL A 71 -0.58 11.70 7.00
N TYR A 72 0.10 11.67 8.13
CA TYR A 72 -0.03 12.67 9.19
C TYR A 72 1.35 13.13 9.63
N ASP A 73 1.43 14.39 10.06
CA ASP A 73 2.54 14.93 10.81
C ASP A 73 2.31 14.67 12.30
N TYR A 74 3.27 14.08 12.99
CA TYR A 74 3.16 13.81 14.41
C TYR A 74 3.55 15.05 15.22
N ASP A 75 2.63 15.52 16.06
CA ASP A 75 2.87 16.63 16.97
C ASP A 75 2.88 16.18 18.42
N LEU A 76 3.90 16.57 19.18
CA LEU A 76 3.98 16.18 20.60
C LEU A 76 2.96 16.91 21.47
N LEU A 77 2.63 18.16 21.14
CA LEU A 77 1.86 19.08 22.00
C LEU A 77 0.54 19.53 21.37
N SER A 78 0.29 19.18 20.11
CA SER A 78 -0.91 19.52 19.33
C SER A 78 -1.53 18.28 18.71
N ALA A 79 -2.64 18.46 18.00
CA ALA A 79 -3.23 17.40 17.20
C ALA A 79 -2.42 17.22 15.91
N ASP A 80 -2.16 15.97 15.54
CA ASP A 80 -1.46 15.61 14.31
C ASP A 80 -2.13 16.21 13.05
N ASP A 81 -1.33 16.91 12.24
CA ASP A 81 -1.78 17.53 11.01
C ASP A 81 -1.88 16.53 9.86
N LYS A 82 -2.94 16.64 9.05
CA LYS A 82 -3.09 15.77 7.87
C LYS A 82 -2.18 16.23 6.73
N MET A 83 -1.45 15.28 6.14
CA MET A 83 -0.50 15.48 5.04
C MET A 83 -0.96 14.81 3.74
N GLY A 84 -2.27 14.66 3.56
CA GLY A 84 -2.89 14.05 2.39
C GLY A 84 -3.25 12.58 2.55
N GLU A 85 -3.95 12.06 1.55
CA GLU A 85 -4.46 10.69 1.55
C GLU A 85 -4.46 10.06 0.15
N ALA A 86 -4.44 8.74 0.10
CA ALA A 86 -4.61 7.98 -1.13
C ALA A 86 -5.49 6.76 -0.87
N GLU A 87 -6.18 6.30 -1.90
CA GLU A 87 -7.01 5.10 -1.85
C GLU A 87 -6.70 4.21 -3.05
N PHE A 88 -6.67 2.90 -2.82
CA PHE A 88 -6.52 1.90 -3.86
C PHE A 88 -7.31 0.62 -3.55
N HIS A 89 -7.62 -0.14 -4.60
CA HIS A 89 -8.28 -1.43 -4.51
C HIS A 89 -7.32 -2.55 -4.87
N ILE A 90 -7.47 -3.70 -4.20
CA ILE A 90 -6.64 -4.89 -4.45
C ILE A 90 -7.27 -5.89 -5.43
N GLY A 91 -8.48 -5.65 -5.92
CA GLY A 91 -9.15 -6.54 -6.89
C GLY A 91 -8.25 -6.98 -8.05
N PRO A 92 -7.60 -6.07 -8.79
CA PRO A 92 -6.66 -6.42 -9.85
C PRO A 92 -5.47 -7.27 -9.39
N PHE A 93 -4.98 -7.07 -8.16
CA PHE A 93 -3.90 -7.84 -7.57
C PHE A 93 -4.35 -9.27 -7.26
N ILE A 94 -5.51 -9.40 -6.63
CA ILE A 94 -6.16 -10.69 -6.34
C ILE A 94 -6.43 -11.48 -7.63
N GLU A 95 -6.94 -10.84 -8.68
CA GLU A 95 -7.14 -11.46 -10.00
C GLU A 95 -5.84 -11.98 -10.60
N ALA A 96 -4.76 -11.20 -10.52
CA ALA A 96 -3.45 -11.60 -11.01
C ALA A 96 -2.89 -12.79 -10.24
N ILE A 97 -3.12 -12.86 -8.92
CA ILE A 97 -2.72 -14.02 -8.10
C ILE A 97 -3.49 -15.27 -8.50
N LYS A 98 -4.83 -15.18 -8.63
CA LYS A 98 -5.65 -16.30 -9.11
C LYS A 98 -5.17 -16.81 -10.46
N PHE A 99 -4.90 -15.90 -11.39
CA PHE A 99 -4.41 -16.25 -12.72
C PHE A 99 -3.06 -16.97 -12.67
N ALA A 100 -2.11 -16.48 -11.89
CA ALA A 100 -0.81 -17.13 -11.75
C ALA A 100 -0.90 -18.49 -11.05
N HIS A 101 -1.76 -18.65 -10.04
CA HIS A 101 -2.01 -19.94 -9.39
C HIS A 101 -2.54 -20.99 -10.38
N GLN A 102 -3.37 -20.59 -11.34
CA GLN A 102 -3.89 -21.48 -12.39
C GLN A 102 -2.81 -21.91 -13.39
N LEU A 103 -1.83 -21.04 -13.68
CA LEU A 103 -0.72 -21.37 -14.58
C LEU A 103 0.35 -22.26 -13.93
N GLY A 104 0.40 -22.31 -12.60
CA GLY A 104 1.35 -23.11 -11.85
C GLY A 104 2.79 -22.57 -11.87
N PRO A 105 3.77 -23.35 -11.38
CA PRO A 105 5.13 -22.89 -11.10
C PRO A 105 6.00 -22.59 -12.35
N GLY A 106 5.45 -22.71 -13.56
CA GLY A 106 6.22 -22.58 -14.82
C GLY A 106 6.46 -21.15 -15.29
N LEU A 107 5.89 -20.15 -14.61
CA LEU A 107 6.07 -18.76 -15.01
C LEU A 107 7.50 -18.26 -14.75
N PRO A 108 8.19 -17.66 -15.74
CA PRO A 108 9.51 -17.09 -15.54
C PRO A 108 9.50 -15.96 -14.51
N ASN A 109 10.56 -15.87 -13.71
CA ASN A 109 10.80 -14.72 -12.85
C ASN A 109 10.83 -13.41 -13.66
N GLY A 110 10.18 -12.36 -13.15
CA GLY A 110 10.04 -11.07 -13.83
C GLY A 110 8.83 -10.99 -14.76
N THR A 111 8.01 -12.04 -14.87
CA THR A 111 6.79 -11.99 -15.69
C THR A 111 5.84 -10.91 -15.15
N ILE A 112 5.52 -9.92 -15.98
CA ILE A 112 4.48 -8.93 -15.70
C ILE A 112 3.12 -9.58 -15.98
N ILE A 113 2.35 -9.84 -14.93
CA ILE A 113 1.02 -10.47 -15.03
C ILE A 113 -0.04 -9.43 -15.42
N LYS A 114 0.06 -8.22 -14.85
CA LYS A 114 -0.88 -7.13 -15.11
C LYS A 114 -0.21 -5.78 -14.91
N LYS A 115 -0.60 -4.81 -15.73
CA LYS A 115 -0.19 -3.41 -15.64
C LYS A 115 -1.41 -2.55 -15.38
N ILE A 116 -1.30 -1.57 -14.47
CA ILE A 116 -2.35 -0.61 -14.14
C ILE A 116 -1.80 0.79 -14.38
N GLU A 117 -2.44 1.55 -15.26
CA GLU A 117 -2.01 2.90 -15.60
C GLU A 117 -2.60 3.96 -14.65
N PRO A 118 -1.89 5.07 -14.42
CA PRO A 118 -2.45 6.29 -13.86
C PRO A 118 -3.71 6.71 -14.58
N SER A 119 -4.72 7.14 -13.82
CA SER A 119 -5.95 7.68 -14.39
C SER A 119 -6.60 8.67 -13.42
N ARG A 120 -7.58 9.44 -13.92
CA ARG A 120 -8.38 10.34 -13.06
C ARG A 120 -9.21 9.60 -11.99
N LYS A 121 -9.28 8.27 -12.04
CA LYS A 121 -10.07 7.43 -11.12
C LYS A 121 -9.23 6.74 -10.04
N ASN A 122 -7.90 6.86 -10.09
CA ASN A 122 -7.00 6.21 -9.13
C ASN A 122 -5.94 7.21 -8.62
N CYS A 123 -5.21 6.81 -7.59
CA CYS A 123 -4.16 7.63 -6.99
C CYS A 123 -2.77 7.30 -7.54
N LEU A 124 -2.63 6.52 -8.62
CA LEU A 124 -1.32 6.15 -9.16
C LEU A 124 -0.66 7.36 -9.83
N SER A 125 0.60 7.65 -9.49
CA SER A 125 1.40 8.67 -10.19
C SER A 125 2.19 8.11 -11.39
N GLU A 126 2.47 6.81 -11.38
CA GLU A 126 3.13 6.08 -12.47
C GLU A 126 2.51 4.68 -12.66
N SER A 127 2.91 4.00 -13.74
CA SER A 127 2.43 2.67 -14.06
C SER A 127 2.73 1.66 -12.94
N SER A 128 1.69 1.08 -12.36
CA SER A 128 1.81 0.01 -11.38
C SER A 128 1.88 -1.35 -12.07
N HIS A 129 2.87 -2.16 -11.72
CA HIS A 129 3.08 -3.49 -12.29
C HIS A 129 2.86 -4.56 -11.24
N ILE A 130 2.07 -5.58 -11.59
CA ILE A 130 1.91 -6.82 -10.83
C ILE A 130 2.80 -7.86 -11.49
N VAL A 131 3.81 -8.33 -10.77
CA VAL A 131 4.94 -9.09 -11.32
C VAL A 131 5.19 -10.34 -10.48
N LEU A 132 5.52 -11.46 -11.13
CA LEU A 132 6.10 -12.60 -10.45
C LEU A 132 7.58 -12.32 -10.15
N ASN A 133 7.93 -12.17 -8.88
CA ASN A 133 9.28 -11.94 -8.41
C ASN A 133 9.68 -13.01 -7.37
N GLN A 134 10.67 -13.82 -7.69
CA GLN A 134 11.24 -14.88 -6.86
C GLN A 134 10.18 -15.82 -6.25
N GLY A 135 9.24 -16.27 -7.08
CA GLY A 135 8.14 -17.15 -6.68
C GLY A 135 7.00 -16.46 -5.94
N LYS A 136 7.06 -15.14 -5.74
CA LYS A 136 6.01 -14.33 -5.12
C LYS A 136 5.39 -13.38 -6.12
N ILE A 137 4.11 -13.07 -5.95
CA ILE A 137 3.45 -12.07 -6.76
C ILE A 137 3.44 -10.77 -5.98
N VAL A 138 4.04 -9.74 -6.57
CA VAL A 138 4.20 -8.42 -5.95
C VAL A 138 3.61 -7.34 -6.83
N GLN A 139 3.10 -6.28 -6.21
CA GLN A 139 2.66 -5.08 -6.92
C GLN A 139 3.40 -3.85 -6.40
N ASN A 140 4.15 -3.18 -7.26
CA ASN A 140 4.76 -1.89 -6.92
C ASN A 140 3.77 -0.76 -7.20
N MET A 141 3.62 0.17 -6.27
CA MET A 141 2.70 1.30 -6.39
C MET A 141 3.37 2.59 -5.93
N PHE A 142 3.15 3.64 -6.71
CA PHE A 142 3.52 5.01 -6.36
C PHE A 142 2.22 5.81 -6.33
N LEU A 143 1.87 6.28 -5.14
CA LEU A 143 0.59 6.90 -4.87
C LEU A 143 0.77 8.40 -4.71
N ARG A 144 0.15 9.19 -5.58
CA ARG A 144 0.01 10.63 -5.39
C ARG A 144 -1.02 10.92 -4.31
N LEU A 145 -0.61 11.66 -3.29
CA LEU A 145 -1.50 12.06 -2.22
C LEU A 145 -2.49 13.13 -2.72
N GLN A 146 -3.74 12.96 -2.35
CA GLN A 146 -4.85 13.88 -2.60
C GLN A 146 -5.09 14.75 -1.36
N HIS A 147 -5.79 15.88 -1.57
CA HIS A 147 -6.13 16.85 -0.52
C HIS A 147 -4.89 17.41 0.22
N VAL A 148 -3.79 17.53 -0.51
CA VAL A 148 -2.51 18.10 -0.07
C VAL A 148 -1.81 18.74 -1.27
N GLU A 149 -0.96 19.73 -1.02
CA GLU A 149 -0.22 20.48 -2.03
C GLU A 149 0.90 19.68 -2.72
N CYS A 150 1.46 18.68 -2.03
CA CYS A 150 2.49 17.79 -2.57
C CYS A 150 2.57 16.49 -1.76
N GLY A 151 3.25 15.50 -2.33
CA GLY A 151 3.54 14.24 -1.66
C GLY A 151 3.18 13.02 -2.47
N GLU A 152 4.10 12.06 -2.51
CA GLU A 152 3.87 10.72 -3.02
C GLU A 152 4.32 9.68 -2.00
N VAL A 153 3.67 8.51 -2.02
CA VAL A 153 4.03 7.36 -1.19
C VAL A 153 4.38 6.19 -2.08
N GLU A 154 5.56 5.62 -1.90
CA GLU A 154 5.98 4.40 -2.57
C GLU A 154 5.70 3.19 -1.66
N LEU A 155 5.00 2.19 -2.19
CA LEU A 155 4.72 0.94 -1.49
C LEU A 155 4.78 -0.27 -2.40
N GLN A 156 4.94 -1.45 -1.79
CA GLN A 156 4.84 -2.74 -2.46
C GLN A 156 3.82 -3.62 -1.75
N LEU A 157 2.93 -4.24 -2.53
CA LEU A 157 2.00 -5.25 -2.04
C LEU A 157 2.59 -6.64 -2.24
N GLU A 158 2.40 -7.51 -1.26
CA GLU A 158 2.65 -8.94 -1.35
C GLU A 158 1.47 -9.69 -0.72
N TRP A 159 1.07 -10.79 -1.35
CA TRP A 159 0.03 -11.67 -0.80
C TRP A 159 0.64 -12.81 0.00
N ILE A 160 0.01 -13.16 1.12
CA ILE A 160 0.39 -14.27 1.98
C ILE A 160 -0.82 -15.18 2.14
N ASP A 161 -0.70 -16.39 1.61
CA ASP A 161 -1.68 -17.45 1.81
C ASP A 161 -1.63 -17.96 3.26
N VAL A 162 -2.81 -18.12 3.85
CA VAL A 162 -2.95 -18.64 5.22
C VAL A 162 -3.51 -20.06 5.15
N PRO A 163 -2.78 -21.08 5.63
CA PRO A 163 -3.29 -22.44 5.70
C PRO A 163 -4.61 -22.50 6.48
N GLY A 164 -5.63 -23.17 5.91
CA GLY A 164 -6.95 -23.30 6.52
C GLY A 164 -7.85 -22.05 6.39
N SER A 165 -7.40 -21.01 5.69
CA SER A 165 -8.27 -19.91 5.25
C SER A 165 -9.13 -20.34 4.06
N ARG A 166 -10.09 -19.50 3.67
CA ARG A 166 -10.89 -19.69 2.45
C ARG A 166 -10.01 -19.75 1.20
N GLY A 167 -8.85 -19.10 1.24
CA GLY A 167 -7.95 -18.96 0.09
C GLY A 167 -8.55 -18.06 -1.00
N ILE A 168 -7.77 -17.90 -2.06
CA ILE A 168 -8.09 -17.08 -3.24
C ILE A 168 -8.57 -17.95 -4.40
#